data_AF-A0AAW4G376-F1
#
_entry.id   AF-A0AAW4G376-F1
#
_cell.length_a   1.000
_cell.length_b   1.000
_cell.length_c   1.000
_cell.angle_alpha   90.00
_cell.angle_beta   90.00
_cell.angle_gamma   90.00
#
_symmetry.space_group_name_H-M   'P 1'
#
loop_
_entity.id
_entity.type
_entity.pdbx_description
1 polymer ?
#
loop_
_entity_poly.entity_id
_entity_poly.type
_entity_poly.pdbx_seq_one_letter_code
_entity_poly.pdbx_strand_id
1 'polypeptide(L)' 'MNVGNGDTSLSVYADEVKLGEIGLSRGGVTWWARDAKRPTRDMTWEQFARLMEQG' A
#
# COMPACT_ATOMS: atom_id res chain seq x y z
N MET A 1 -12.29 -19.69 -10.69
CA MET A 1 -12.22 -18.23 -10.86
C MET A 1 -10.77 -17.83 -10.65
N ASN A 2 -10.06 -17.51 -11.74
CA ASN A 2 -8.64 -17.21 -11.69
C ASN A 2 -8.52 -15.73 -11.28
N VAL A 3 -8.10 -15.45 -10.05
CA VAL A 3 -7.82 -14.07 -9.60
C VAL A 3 -6.52 -13.68 -10.31
N GLY A 4 -6.66 -13.10 -11.51
CA GLY A 4 -5.52 -12.64 -12.31
C GLY A 4 -4.68 -11.67 -11.50
N ASN A 5 -3.35 -11.87 -11.52
CA ASN A 5 -2.30 -10.98 -11.01
C ASN A 5 -2.82 -9.81 -10.16
N GLY A 6 -3.17 -10.10 -8.91
CA GLY A 6 -3.86 -9.19 -7.97
C GLY A 6 -2.95 -8.12 -7.37
N ASP A 7 -2.03 -7.58 -8.17
CA ASP A 7 -1.21 -6.45 -7.80
C ASP A 7 -1.93 -5.20 -8.28
N THR A 8 -2.47 -4.43 -7.34
CA THR A 8 -3.13 -3.15 -7.60
C THR A 8 -2.39 -2.05 -6.87
N SER A 9 -2.38 -0.85 -7.42
CA SER A 9 -1.85 0.30 -6.71
C SER A 9 -2.83 1.47 -6.68
N LEU A 10 -2.83 2.18 -5.55
CA LEU A 10 -3.66 3.34 -5.30
C LEU A 10 -2.77 4.53 -5.01
N SER A 11 -2.96 5.62 -5.75
CA SER A 11 -2.28 6.88 -5.46
C SER A 11 -3.04 7.63 -4.36
N VAL A 12 -2.31 8.09 -3.34
CA VAL A 12 -2.85 8.83 -2.20
C VAL A 12 -2.54 10.32 -2.39
N TYR A 13 -3.56 11.16 -2.24
CA TYR A 13 -3.47 12.62 -2.39
C TYR A 13 -4.02 13.33 -1.15
N ALA A 14 -3.50 14.52 -0.88
CA ALA A 14 -4.10 15.51 0.02
C ALA A 14 -4.05 16.88 -0.67
N ASP A 15 -5.19 17.56 -0.75
CA ASP A 15 -5.31 18.89 -1.39
C ASP A 15 -4.61 18.95 -2.77
N GLU A 16 -4.91 17.97 -3.62
CA GLU A 16 -4.34 17.79 -4.97
C GLU A 16 -2.84 17.41 -5.03
N VAL A 17 -2.15 17.34 -3.90
CA VAL A 17 -0.74 16.93 -3.82
C VAL A 17 -0.63 15.42 -3.62
N LYS A 18 0.08 14.72 -4.52
CA LYS A 18 0.37 13.29 -4.34
C LYS A 18 1.29 13.09 -3.13
N LEU A 19 0.82 12.34 -2.14
CA LEU A 19 1.57 11.98 -0.94
C LEU A 19 2.37 10.68 -1.14
N GLY A 20 1.90 9.81 -2.02
CA GLY A 20 2.55 8.55 -2.32
C GLY A 20 1.61 7.55 -2.97
N GLU A 21 1.98 6.28 -2.88
CA GLU A 21 1.28 5.17 -3.51
C GLU A 21 1.26 3.95 -2.59
N ILE A 22 0.08 3.32 -2.49
CA ILE A 22 -0.14 2.08 -1.78
C ILE A 22 -0.23 0.96 -2.80
N GLY A 23 0.67 -0.02 -2.74
CA GLY A 23 0.57 -1.28 -3.45
C GLY A 23 -0.16 -2.32 -2.60
N LEU A 24 -1.16 -2.98 -3.19
CA LEU A 24 -1.85 -4.13 -2.63
C LEU A 24 -1.48 -5.35 -3.47
N SER A 25 -0.98 -6.38 -2.82
CA SER A 25 -0.63 -7.64 -3.46
C SER A 25 -1.14 -8.82 -2.63
N ARG A 26 -0.92 -10.03 -3.13
CA ARG A 26 -1.16 -11.24 -2.32
C ARG A 26 -0.25 -11.30 -1.08
N GLY A 27 0.94 -10.71 -1.13
CA GLY A 27 1.90 -10.73 -0.03
C GLY A 27 1.58 -9.73 1.09
N GLY A 28 0.82 -8.68 0.78
CA GLY A 28 0.47 -7.65 1.76
C GLY A 28 0.33 -6.26 1.15
N VAL A 29 0.64 -5.26 1.97
CA VAL A 29 0.50 -3.84 1.67
C VAL A 29 1.87 -3.18 1.67
N THR A 30 2.20 -2.48 0.59
CA THR A 30 3.45 -1.75 0.44
C THR A 30 3.15 -0.25 0.29
N TRP A 31 3.91 0.60 0.96
CA TRP A 31 3.80 2.05 0.86
C TRP A 31 5.06 2.68 0.27
N TRP A 32 4.87 3.46 -0.79
CA TRP A 32 5.87 4.34 -1.39
C TRP A 32 5.51 5.79 -1.11
N ALA A 33 6.27 6.45 -0.23
CA ALA A 33 6.17 7.89 -0.08
C ALA A 33 6.49 8.60 -1.41
N ARG A 34 5.99 9.82 -1.56
CA ARG A 34 6.28 10.67 -2.71
C ARG A 34 7.79 10.68 -3.01
N ASP A 35 8.14 10.48 -4.28
CA ASP A 35 9.52 10.48 -4.81
C ASP A 35 10.45 9.38 -4.24
N ALA A 36 9.94 8.43 -3.45
CA ALA A 36 10.73 7.34 -2.91
C ALA A 36 11.12 6.32 -3.99
N LYS A 37 12.42 6.02 -4.11
CA LYS A 37 12.94 5.00 -5.04
C LYS A 37 12.79 3.57 -4.53
N ARG A 38 12.41 3.39 -3.26
CA ARG A 38 12.23 2.11 -2.58
C ARG A 38 10.99 2.18 -1.69
N PRO A 39 10.36 1.03 -1.38
CA PRO A 39 9.31 0.97 -0.37
C PRO A 39 9.76 1.63 0.94
N THR A 40 9.00 2.61 1.39
CA THR A 40 9.18 3.22 2.71
C THR A 40 8.59 2.35 3.81
N ARG A 41 7.59 1.53 3.47
CA ARG A 41 7.04 0.53 4.37
C ARG A 41 6.54 -0.66 3.58
N ASP A 42 6.73 -1.85 4.13
CA ASP A 42 6.23 -3.09 3.57
C ASP A 42 5.68 -3.94 4.72
N MET A 43 4.45 -4.42 4.58
CA MET A 43 3.70 -5.06 5.65
C MET A 43 2.94 -6.27 5.14
N THR A 44 2.92 -7.35 5.92
CA THR A 44 1.98 -8.46 5.68
C THR A 44 0.55 -8.02 5.98
N TRP A 45 -0.44 -8.78 5.49
CA TRP A 45 -1.84 -8.52 5.78
C TRP A 45 -2.17 -8.56 7.28
N GLU A 46 -1.56 -9.46 8.04
CA GLU A 46 -1.75 -9.56 9.49
C GLU A 46 -1.20 -8.33 10.22
N GLN A 47 -0.04 -7.81 9.78
CA GLN A 47 0.53 -6.59 10.34
C GLN A 47 -0.35 -5.37 10.01
N PHE A 48 -0.91 -5.32 8.80
CA PHE A 48 -1.82 -4.26 8.39
C PHE A 48 -3.12 -4.30 9.19
N ALA A 49 -3.73 -5.47 9.37
CA ALA A 49 -4.94 -5.64 10.17
C ALA A 49 -4.74 -5.15 11.62
N ARG A 50 -3.64 -5.55 12.27
CA ARG A 50 -3.30 -5.08 13.62
C ARG A 50 -3.12 -3.57 13.70
N LEU A 51 -2.59 -2.93 12.66
CA LEU A 51 -2.44 -1.47 12.62
C LEU A 51 -3.82 -0.79 12.58
N MET A 52 -4.74 -1.33 11.78
CA MET A 52 -6.10 -0.79 11.65
C MET A 52 -6.93 -0.94 12.92
N GLU A 53 -6.66 -1.94 13.75
CA GLU A 53 -7.30 -2.13 15.06
C GLU A 53 -6.81 -1.13 16.13
N GLN A 54 -5.67 -0.47 15.89
CA GLN A 54 -5.05 0.48 16.83
C GLN A 54 -5.37 1.96 16.52
N GLY A 55 -6.10 2.23 15.44
CA GLY A 55 -6.56 3.57 15.05
C GLY A 55 -7.99 3.84 15.48
#